data_AF-A0A7C6Y1J4-F1
#
_entry.id   AF-A0A7C6Y1J4-F1
#
_cell.length_a   1.000
_cell.length_b   1.000
_cell.length_c   1.000
_cell.angle_alpha   90.00
_cell.angle_beta   90.00
_cell.angle_gamma   90.00
#
_symmetry.space_group_name_H-M   'P 1'
#
loop_
_entity.id
_entity.type
_entity.pdbx_description
1 polymer ?
#
loop_
_entity_poly.entity_id
_entity_poly.type
_entity_poly.pdbx_seq_one_letter_code
_entity_poly.pdbx_strand_id
1 'polypeptide(L)'
;LVEARNNADATVYSVEKSLRELGDKVDAAKEKEIQKAVSRLKEAAAGDDLARIEKASDELTKHLHELSTRLYEKVRQDTQGNQQQDNRSGSDEKVVDADYEVVDDDNKKE
;
A
#
# COMPACT_ATOMS: atom_id res chain seq x y z
N LEU A 1 -2.06 -6.54 -26.09
CA LEU A 1 -3.26 -6.86 -25.28
C LEU A 1 -3.11 -8.16 -24.50
N VAL A 2 -2.78 -9.30 -25.13
CA VAL A 2 -2.63 -10.59 -24.41
C VAL A 2 -1.65 -10.50 -23.24
N GLU A 3 -0.46 -9.96 -23.47
CA GLU A 3 0.53 -9.77 -22.39
C GLU A 3 0.03 -8.87 -21.27
N ALA A 4 -0.59 -7.73 -21.63
CA ALA A 4 -1.17 -6.81 -20.66
C ALA A 4 -2.29 -7.45 -19.82
N ARG A 5 -3.14 -8.29 -20.44
CA ARG A 5 -4.18 -9.07 -19.74
C ARG A 5 -3.56 -10.11 -18.79
N ASN A 6 -2.56 -10.85 -19.26
CA ASN A 6 -1.87 -11.83 -18.41
C ASN A 6 -1.17 -11.16 -17.22
N ASN A 7 -0.57 -9.99 -17.43
CA ASN A 7 0.03 -9.20 -16.35
C ASN A 7 -1.04 -8.67 -15.38
N ALA A 8 -2.17 -8.18 -15.90
CA ALA A 8 -3.31 -7.76 -15.09
C ALA A 8 -3.82 -8.91 -14.20
N ASP A 9 -4.02 -10.10 -14.76
CA ASP A 9 -4.48 -11.28 -14.02
C ASP A 9 -3.48 -11.70 -12.93
N ALA A 10 -2.18 -11.71 -13.26
CA ALA A 10 -1.12 -12.00 -12.30
C ALA A 10 -1.09 -10.98 -11.15
N THR A 11 -1.24 -9.69 -11.48
CA THR A 11 -1.26 -8.59 -10.51
C THR A 11 -2.48 -8.71 -9.59
N VAL A 12 -3.66 -8.93 -10.15
CA VAL A 12 -4.91 -9.17 -9.41
C VAL A 12 -4.73 -10.33 -8.43
N TYR A 13 -4.23 -11.46 -8.90
CA TYR A 13 -4.05 -12.65 -8.05
C TYR A 13 -3.06 -12.38 -6.91
N SER A 14 -1.94 -11.73 -7.20
CA SER A 14 -0.94 -11.36 -6.21
C SER A 14 -1.54 -10.48 -5.11
N VAL A 15 -2.29 -9.45 -5.49
CA VAL A 15 -2.92 -8.52 -4.53
C VAL A 15 -3.99 -9.20 -3.70
N GLU A 16 -4.88 -9.99 -4.32
CA GLU A 16 -5.90 -10.74 -3.59
C GLU A 16 -5.28 -11.73 -2.61
N LYS A 17 -4.15 -12.34 -2.97
CA LYS A 17 -3.39 -13.21 -2.08
C LYS A 17 -2.80 -12.41 -0.92
N SER A 18 -2.11 -11.29 -1.19
CA SER A 18 -1.55 -10.45 -0.13
C SER A 18 -2.61 -9.93 0.84
N LEU A 19 -3.78 -9.51 0.35
CA LEU A 19 -4.88 -9.10 1.23
C LEU A 19 -5.33 -10.23 2.17
N ARG A 20 -5.44 -11.46 1.65
CA ARG A 20 -5.79 -12.63 2.48
C ARG A 20 -4.72 -12.95 3.51
N GLU A 21 -3.45 -12.87 3.12
CA GLU A 21 -2.31 -13.12 4.02
C GLU A 21 -2.17 -12.06 5.12
N LEU A 22 -2.48 -10.81 4.79
CA LEU A 22 -2.45 -9.71 5.75
C LEU A 22 -3.69 -9.72 6.66
N GLY A 23 -4.84 -10.17 6.16
CA GLY A 23 -6.08 -10.34 6.94
C GLY A 23 -6.40 -9.10 7.76
N ASP A 24 -6.58 -9.30 9.07
CA ASP A 24 -6.97 -8.25 10.03
C ASP A 24 -5.93 -7.12 10.21
N LYS A 25 -4.73 -7.24 9.62
CA LYS A 25 -3.71 -6.17 9.65
C LYS A 25 -4.05 -5.03 8.70
N VAL A 26 -4.93 -5.27 7.73
CA VAL A 26 -5.41 -4.28 6.76
C VAL A 26 -6.67 -3.60 7.29
N ASP A 27 -6.68 -2.28 7.30
CA ASP A 27 -7.88 -1.55 7.71
C ASP A 27 -9.00 -1.72 6.66
N ALA A 28 -10.24 -1.97 7.09
CA ALA A 28 -11.36 -2.29 6.21
C ALA A 28 -11.61 -1.24 5.10
N ALA A 29 -11.36 0.03 5.40
CA ALA A 29 -11.44 1.11 4.41
C ALA A 29 -10.41 0.91 3.29
N LYS A 30 -9.17 0.56 3.64
CA LYS A 30 -8.08 0.33 2.68
C LYS A 30 -8.29 -0.95 1.89
N GLU A 31 -8.76 -2.02 2.54
CA GLU A 31 -9.15 -3.27 1.87
C GLU A 31 -10.21 -3.01 0.80
N LYS A 32 -11.26 -2.25 1.13
CA LYS A 32 -12.33 -1.91 0.20
C LYS A 32 -11.85 -1.10 -1.00
N GLU A 33 -10.94 -0.14 -0.79
CA GLU A 33 -10.35 0.62 -1.90
C GLU A 33 -9.51 -0.28 -2.83
N ILE A 34 -8.70 -1.19 -2.28
CA ILE A 34 -7.93 -2.15 -3.07
C ILE A 34 -8.86 -3.10 -3.84
N GLN A 35 -9.92 -3.62 -3.20
CA GLN A 35 -10.90 -4.48 -3.86
C GLN A 35 -11.59 -3.78 -5.04
N LYS A 36 -11.92 -2.49 -4.90
CA LYS A 36 -12.47 -1.70 -6.02
C LYS A 36 -11.45 -1.57 -7.16
N ALA A 37 -10.19 -1.29 -6.87
CA ALA A 37 -9.14 -1.21 -7.88
C ALA A 37 -8.91 -2.56 -8.59
N VAL A 38 -8.96 -3.67 -7.85
CA VAL A 38 -8.96 -5.03 -8.42
C VAL A 38 -10.12 -5.23 -9.40
N SER A 39 -11.35 -4.85 -9.02
CA SER A 39 -12.52 -4.93 -9.91
C SER A 39 -12.33 -4.08 -11.18
N ARG A 40 -11.84 -2.84 -11.04
CA ARG A 40 -11.56 -1.96 -12.19
C ARG A 40 -10.55 -2.57 -13.15
N LEU A 41 -9.49 -3.18 -12.64
CA LEU A 41 -8.48 -3.83 -13.47
C LEU A 41 -9.05 -5.05 -14.19
N LYS A 42 -9.84 -5.88 -13.51
CA LYS A 42 -10.55 -7.02 -14.14
C LYS A 42 -11.48 -6.56 -15.26
N GLU A 43 -12.27 -5.50 -15.02
CA GLU A 43 -13.16 -4.92 -16.03
C GLU A 43 -12.39 -4.33 -17.21
N ALA A 44 -11.27 -3.64 -16.95
CA ALA A 44 -10.41 -3.10 -18.00
C ALA A 44 -9.79 -4.22 -18.86
N ALA A 45 -9.30 -5.29 -18.21
CA ALA A 45 -8.68 -6.44 -18.87
C ALA A 45 -9.68 -7.25 -19.72
N ALA A 46 -10.97 -7.21 -19.39
CA ALA A 46 -12.03 -7.80 -20.20
C ALA A 46 -12.32 -7.03 -21.51
N GLY A 47 -11.90 -5.76 -21.59
CA GLY A 47 -12.01 -4.93 -22.80
C GLY A 47 -10.73 -4.94 -23.65
N ASP A 48 -10.73 -4.16 -24.73
CA ASP A 48 -9.62 -4.10 -25.71
C ASP A 48 -8.81 -2.79 -25.65
N ASP A 49 -8.89 -2.06 -24.55
CA ASP A 49 -8.18 -0.79 -24.35
C ASP A 49 -6.92 -0.98 -23.51
N LEU A 50 -5.76 -0.97 -24.17
CA LEU A 50 -4.46 -1.15 -23.53
C LEU A 50 -4.18 -0.05 -22.49
N ALA A 51 -4.45 1.20 -22.81
CA ALA A 51 -4.18 2.33 -21.92
C ALA A 51 -5.04 2.25 -20.65
N ARG A 52 -6.27 1.76 -20.78
CA ARG A 52 -7.14 1.50 -19.63
C ARG A 52 -6.61 0.38 -18.73
N ILE A 53 -6.07 -0.70 -19.32
CA ILE A 53 -5.47 -1.81 -18.56
C ILE A 53 -4.22 -1.34 -17.80
N GLU A 54 -3.35 -0.59 -18.47
CA GLU A 54 -2.12 -0.04 -17.86
C GLU A 54 -2.46 0.91 -16.71
N LYS A 55 -3.36 1.86 -16.94
CA LYS A 55 -3.79 2.80 -15.90
C LYS A 55 -4.40 2.12 -14.68
N ALA A 56 -5.24 1.09 -14.90
CA ALA A 56 -5.84 0.33 -13.80
C ALA A 56 -4.81 -0.54 -13.06
N SER A 57 -3.80 -1.06 -13.77
CA SER A 57 -2.66 -1.80 -13.18
C SER A 57 -1.81 -0.89 -12.29
N ASP A 58 -1.53 0.33 -12.76
CA ASP A 58 -0.78 1.33 -12.00
C ASP A 58 -1.54 1.77 -10.74
N GLU A 59 -2.85 2.00 -10.86
CA GLU A 59 -3.72 2.35 -9.73
C GLU A 59 -3.72 1.25 -8.66
N LEU A 60 -3.85 -0.01 -9.07
CA LEU A 60 -3.80 -1.15 -8.15
C LEU A 60 -2.44 -1.26 -7.45
N THR A 61 -1.35 -1.09 -8.20
CA THR A 61 0.02 -1.14 -7.67
C THR A 61 0.27 -0.03 -6.65
N LYS A 62 -0.20 1.19 -6.93
CA LYS A 62 -0.12 2.32 -5.99
C LYS A 62 -0.81 2.00 -4.67
N HIS A 63 -2.00 1.41 -4.71
CA HIS A 63 -2.69 1.06 -3.48
C HIS A 63 -1.97 -0.02 -2.66
N LEU A 64 -1.28 -0.96 -3.33
CA LEU A 64 -0.46 -1.96 -2.65
C LEU A 64 0.79 -1.35 -2.00
N HIS A 65 1.44 -0.40 -2.67
CA HIS A 65 2.56 0.35 -2.09
C HIS A 65 2.12 1.13 -0.84
N GLU A 66 1.02 1.88 -0.93
CA GLU A 66 0.45 2.59 0.21
C GLU A 66 0.11 1.65 1.38
N LEU A 67 -0.44 0.47 1.08
CA LEU A 67 -0.70 -0.54 2.11
C LEU A 67 0.58 -1.02 2.79
N SER A 68 1.62 -1.30 1.99
CA SER A 68 2.90 -1.78 2.48
C SER A 68 3.58 -0.75 3.38
N THR A 69 3.56 0.53 2.98
CA THR A 69 4.06 1.65 3.78
C THR A 69 3.35 1.74 5.12
N ARG A 70 2.00 1.76 5.13
CA ARG A 70 1.21 1.83 6.36
C ARG A 70 1.44 0.64 7.29
N LEU A 71 1.57 -0.56 6.73
CA LEU A 71 1.85 -1.75 7.52
C LEU A 71 3.23 -1.66 8.18
N TYR A 72 4.22 -1.18 7.44
CA TYR A 72 5.57 -0.97 7.97
C TYR A 72 5.59 0.09 9.08
N GLU A 73 4.87 1.19 8.91
CA GLU A 73 4.66 2.22 9.93
C GLU A 73 3.99 1.64 11.18
N LYS A 74 2.92 0.86 11.03
CA LYS A 74 2.22 0.19 12.14
C LYS A 74 3.16 -0.75 12.92
N VAL A 75 3.99 -1.54 12.21
CA VAL A 75 4.98 -2.43 12.84
C VAL A 75 6.07 -1.64 13.59
N ARG A 76 6.54 -0.52 13.04
CA ARG A 76 7.52 0.35 13.72
C ARG A 76 6.94 0.95 15.01
N GLN A 77 5.69 1.41 14.97
CA GLN A 77 5.02 1.97 16.13
C GLN A 77 4.80 0.93 17.23
N ASP A 78 4.38 -0.30 16.88
CA ASP A 78 4.23 -1.40 17.83
C ASP A 78 5.57 -1.81 18.47
N THR A 79 6.68 -1.71 17.73
CA THR A 79 8.02 -2.06 18.24
C THR A 79 8.58 -0.99 19.19
N GLN A 80 8.28 0.30 18.97
CA GLN A 80 8.63 1.39 19.89
C GLN A 80 7.77 1.42 21.16
N GLY A 81 6.51 0.97 21.09
CA GLY A 81 5.61 0.89 22.24
C GLY A 81 6.03 -0.12 23.31
N ASN A 82 6.87 -1.11 22.95
CA ASN A 82 7.28 -2.19 23.86
C ASN A 82 8.63 -1.96 24.56
N GLN A 83 9.24 -0.76 24.42
CA GLN A 83 10.48 -0.38 25.11
C GLN A 83 10.29 0.66 26.22
N GLN A 84 9.05 1.04 26.55
CA GLN A 84 8.78 2.09 27.54
C GLN A 84 8.21 1.58 28.88
N GLN A 85 8.37 0.29 29.20
CA GLN A 85 8.01 -0.23 30.53
C GLN A 85 9.13 -0.95 31.29
N ASP A 86 10.36 -0.99 30.78
CA ASP A 86 11.50 -1.51 31.55
C ASP A 86 12.80 -0.82 31.15
N ASN A 87 13.01 0.43 31.58
CA ASN A 87 14.32 0.85 32.11
C ASN A 87 14.25 2.28 32.70
N ARG A 88 13.99 2.37 34.02
CA ARG A 88 14.38 3.54 34.80
C ARG A 88 15.88 3.47 35.07
N SER A 89 16.71 3.94 34.13
CA SER A 89 18.04 4.55 34.35
C SER A 89 18.93 4.32 33.13
N GLY A 90 19.53 5.39 32.64
CA GLY A 90 20.67 5.32 31.71
C GLY A 90 20.45 6.15 30.47
N SER A 91 21.20 7.26 30.41
CA SER A 91 21.25 8.27 29.37
C SER A 91 21.51 7.75 27.95
N ASP A 92 21.10 8.60 27.00
CA ASP A 92 21.59 8.70 25.62
C ASP A 92 21.45 7.47 24.71
N GLU A 93 20.35 7.42 23.96
CA GLU A 93 20.48 7.15 22.52
C GLU A 93 19.31 7.78 21.75
N LYS A 94 19.64 8.72 20.87
CA LYS A 94 18.70 9.37 19.94
C LYS A 94 18.04 8.29 19.09
N VAL A 95 16.80 7.95 19.41
CA VAL A 95 15.94 7.29 18.44
C VAL A 95 15.52 8.35 17.45
N VAL A 96 15.99 8.19 16.22
CA VAL A 96 15.72 9.08 15.10
C VAL A 96 14.21 9.07 14.85
N ASP A 97 13.54 10.14 15.27
CA ASP A 97 12.24 10.53 14.71
C ASP A 97 12.46 10.73 13.22
N ALA A 98 12.07 9.74 12.43
CA ALA A 98 11.84 9.96 11.02
C ALA A 98 10.57 10.81 10.94
N ASP A 99 10.73 12.13 11.11
CA ASP A 99 9.84 13.13 10.54
C ASP A 99 9.68 12.74 9.06
N TYR A 100 8.61 12.00 8.76
CA TYR A 100 8.11 11.93 7.41
C TYR A 100 7.47 13.29 7.17
N GLU A 101 8.32 14.24 6.78
CA GLU A 101 7.92 15.45 6.08
C GLU A 101 7.14 14.96 4.87
N VAL A 102 5.81 14.91 5.02
CA VAL A 102 4.89 14.77 3.90
C VAL A 102 5.23 15.96 3.01
N VAL A 103 6.03 15.72 1.98
CA VAL A 103 6.15 16.61 0.85
C VAL A 103 4.77 16.54 0.19
N ASP A 104 3.85 17.33 0.73
CA ASP A 104 2.70 17.79 -0.01
C ASP A 104 3.31 18.53 -1.20
N ASP A 105 3.35 17.83 -2.34
CA ASP A 105 3.66 18.39 -3.64
C ASP A 105 2.56 19.42 -3.93
N ASP A 106 2.79 20.62 -3.39
CA ASP A 106 1.90 21.78 -3.46
C ASP A 106 1.95 22.26 -4.90
N ASN A 107 1.09 21.63 -5.70
CA ASN A 107 0.70 22.06 -7.02
C ASN A 107 0.08 23.46 -6.91
N LYS A 108 0.93 24.47 -6.99
CA LYS A 108 0.54 25.88 -7.02
C LYS A 108 1.18 26.57 -8.22
N LYS A 109 0.43 26.50 -9.33
CA LYS A 109 0.18 27.56 -10.32
C LYS A 109 1.34 28.52 -10.62
N GLU A 110 1.83 28.50 -11.86
CA GLU A 110 1.76 29.62 -12.84
C GLU A 110 1.75 29.08 -14.27
#